data_AF-A0A9X0CY14-F1
#
_entry.id   AF-A0A9X0CY14-F1
#
_cell.length_a   1.000
_cell.length_b   1.000
_cell.length_c   1.000
_cell.angle_alpha   90.00
_cell.angle_beta   90.00
_cell.angle_gamma   90.00
#
_symmetry.space_group_name_H-M   'P 1'
#
loop_
_entity.id
_entity.type
_entity.pdbx_description
1 polymer ?
#
loop_
_entity_poly.entity_id
_entity_poly.type
_entity_poly.pdbx_seq_one_letter_code
_entity_poly.pdbx_strand_id
1 'polypeptide(L)'
;MDHFWIAVFTSLTLVAWVSSSQVVLESKPCDSSGQCTWNWILETKTGPGIVGWTRRSGAAIRYTVCDVDLHPSAPQPSSWLLSDQLIIANDTNRIDITVEYLIRSCSHLPPNNSGGAYCVNFFYLYVNQSDHYILDKALYPNPLLNTAAYENVARIGRLINVKTLETIKILNKGKYLLLAFHNDGACNSLYSVKVTYYVCPGGPLVNDNSLVSLARTVAPANDSQSIRVEGSCGKDTVHVAGSLYVHCQSNGEWNTSGLKGKCICKEDMQNVGGKCQACPDGKYNDQNGLNCTVLPSAPRNINFTFINQSSVEISWLPPAITVIRRNCSMTSIVASLVTIMKIISVLMTLAGVMSITYHIRKV
;
A
#
# COMPACT_ATOMS: atom_id res chain seq x y z
N MET A 1 -21.91 8.34 51.81
CA MET A 1 -21.49 9.33 50.79
C MET A 1 -20.42 8.64 49.99
N ASP A 2 -20.84 7.87 49.00
CA ASP A 2 -19.98 6.86 48.40
C ASP A 2 -19.72 7.24 46.95
N HIS A 3 -18.49 7.70 46.70
CA HIS A 3 -18.08 8.23 45.41
C HIS A 3 -17.82 7.10 44.40
N PHE A 4 -18.79 6.87 43.52
CA PHE A 4 -18.64 6.00 42.36
C PHE A 4 -17.65 6.62 41.35
N TRP A 5 -16.41 6.12 41.34
CA TRP A 5 -15.43 6.49 40.33
C TRP A 5 -15.62 5.66 39.06
N ILE A 6 -16.21 6.27 38.02
CA ILE A 6 -16.28 5.67 36.69
C ILE A 6 -14.95 5.91 35.98
N ALA A 7 -14.10 4.88 35.94
CA ALA A 7 -12.87 4.90 35.15
C ALA A 7 -13.20 4.77 33.66
N VAL A 8 -13.23 5.90 32.95
CA VAL A 8 -13.39 5.93 31.48
C VAL A 8 -12.10 5.48 30.83
N PHE A 9 -12.01 4.19 30.48
CA PHE A 9 -10.95 3.68 29.60
C PHE A 9 -11.14 4.23 28.19
N THR A 10 -10.40 5.28 27.85
CA THR A 10 -10.25 5.74 26.47
C THR A 10 -9.44 4.71 25.70
N SER A 11 -10.15 3.83 24.98
CA SER A 11 -9.56 2.92 24.01
C SER A 11 -8.83 3.72 22.94
N LEU A 12 -7.50 3.78 23.04
CA LEU A 12 -6.66 4.41 22.04
C LEU A 12 -6.62 3.50 20.81
N THR A 13 -7.58 3.66 19.91
CA THR A 13 -7.58 2.97 18.62
C THR A 13 -6.41 3.48 17.80
N LEU A 14 -5.29 2.75 17.86
CA LEU A 14 -4.22 2.80 16.88
C LEU A 14 -4.81 2.40 15.53
N VAL A 15 -5.33 3.39 14.80
CA VAL A 15 -5.56 3.29 13.36
C VAL A 15 -4.18 3.09 12.76
N ALA A 16 -3.85 1.82 12.48
CA ALA A 16 -2.71 1.49 11.65
C ALA A 16 -2.96 2.17 10.29
N TRP A 17 -2.19 3.23 10.03
CA TRP A 17 -2.28 3.96 8.77
C TRP A 17 -1.91 2.98 7.66
N VAL A 18 -2.91 2.56 6.87
CA VAL A 18 -2.72 1.78 5.65
C VAL A 18 -1.85 2.64 4.75
N SER A 19 -0.56 2.35 4.80
CA SER A 19 0.45 3.19 4.19
C SER A 19 0.52 2.81 2.73
N SER A 20 -0.28 3.50 1.92
CA SER A 20 -0.16 3.48 0.47
C SER A 20 1.33 3.53 0.09
N SER A 21 1.77 2.55 -0.69
CA SER A 21 3.19 2.37 -0.96
C SER A 21 3.66 3.41 -1.97
N GLN A 22 3.99 4.60 -1.47
CA GLN A 22 4.64 5.65 -2.26
C GLN A 22 6.09 5.28 -2.49
N VAL A 23 6.49 5.22 -3.76
CA VAL A 23 7.90 5.24 -4.13
C VAL A 23 8.33 6.69 -4.25
N VAL A 24 9.44 7.01 -3.61
CA VAL A 24 9.95 8.36 -3.50
C VAL A 24 11.15 8.50 -4.44
N LEU A 25 10.99 9.33 -5.47
CA LEU A 25 12.01 9.60 -6.49
C LEU A 25 12.89 10.76 -6.07
N GLU A 26 12.24 11.83 -5.59
CA GLU A 26 12.87 12.91 -4.87
C GLU A 26 12.17 13.01 -3.52
N SER A 27 12.94 12.96 -2.45
CA SER A 27 12.56 13.65 -1.24
C SER A 27 13.85 14.08 -0.60
N LYS A 28 14.19 15.38 -0.70
CA LYS A 28 14.81 16.17 0.36
C LYS A 28 15.44 17.48 -0.10
N PRO A 29 15.75 18.33 0.90
CA PRO A 29 17.09 18.87 1.07
C PRO A 29 17.98 18.04 2.02
N CYS A 30 17.41 17.42 3.08
CA CYS A 30 17.94 16.63 4.21
C CYS A 30 18.79 15.31 4.13
N ASP A 31 18.80 14.52 3.05
CA ASP A 31 19.23 13.08 3.06
C ASP A 31 18.66 12.20 4.24
N SER A 32 18.92 10.88 4.29
CA SER A 32 18.55 10.00 5.41
C SER A 32 19.49 10.05 6.63
N SER A 33 20.74 10.49 6.47
CA SER A 33 21.69 10.71 7.57
C SER A 33 21.58 12.10 8.22
N GLY A 34 20.79 13.00 7.63
CA GLY A 34 20.62 14.39 8.07
C GLY A 34 21.51 15.39 7.33
N GLN A 35 22.22 14.96 6.28
CA GLN A 35 23.08 15.81 5.47
C GLN A 35 22.26 16.67 4.49
N CYS A 36 22.07 17.95 4.83
CA CYS A 36 21.34 18.88 3.99
C CYS A 36 22.13 19.31 2.72
N THR A 37 21.93 18.63 1.59
CA THR A 37 22.44 19.07 0.26
C THR A 37 21.32 19.21 -0.76
N TRP A 38 20.86 20.45 -0.95
CA TRP A 38 19.96 20.83 -2.04
C TRP A 38 20.70 21.80 -2.95
N ASN A 39 21.07 21.38 -4.16
CA ASN A 39 21.90 22.16 -5.09
C ASN A 39 21.36 22.03 -6.51
N TRP A 40 20.60 23.03 -6.94
CA TRP A 40 19.81 23.10 -8.17
C TRP A 40 20.25 24.31 -9.00
N ILE A 41 20.04 24.28 -10.31
CA ILE A 41 20.56 25.30 -11.22
C ILE A 41 19.71 26.57 -11.13
N LEU A 42 20.37 27.73 -11.15
CA LEU A 42 19.76 29.05 -10.99
C LEU A 42 19.92 29.81 -12.30
N GLU A 43 18.81 30.07 -12.99
CA GLU A 43 18.79 30.77 -14.28
C GLU A 43 17.91 32.02 -14.14
N THR A 44 18.52 33.21 -14.13
CA THR A 44 17.81 34.46 -13.82
C THR A 44 18.09 35.53 -14.87
N LYS A 45 17.02 36.17 -15.35
CA LYS A 45 17.09 37.33 -16.24
C LYS A 45 17.78 38.49 -15.52
N THR A 46 18.86 39.00 -16.10
CA THR A 46 19.65 40.09 -15.52
C THR A 46 18.89 41.43 -15.57
N GLY A 47 19.05 42.25 -14.52
CA GLY A 47 18.49 43.59 -14.45
C GLY A 47 18.79 44.27 -13.12
N PRO A 48 18.60 45.61 -13.01
CA PRO A 48 18.83 46.35 -11.77
C PRO A 48 17.98 45.82 -10.61
N GLY A 49 18.62 45.35 -9.54
CA GLY A 49 17.96 44.82 -8.35
C GLY A 49 17.43 43.38 -8.45
N ILE A 50 17.49 42.74 -9.63
CA ILE A 50 17.05 41.35 -9.80
C ILE A 50 18.17 40.41 -9.32
N VAL A 51 17.89 39.62 -8.30
CA VAL A 51 18.79 38.60 -7.76
C VAL A 51 18.31 37.18 -8.12
N GLY A 52 16.99 36.99 -8.16
CA GLY A 52 16.38 35.70 -8.46
C GLY A 52 16.48 34.70 -7.31
N TRP A 53 16.42 33.41 -7.67
CA TRP A 53 16.44 32.33 -6.70
C TRP A 53 17.77 32.26 -5.97
N THR A 54 17.73 32.42 -4.65
CA THR A 54 18.89 32.33 -3.76
C THR A 54 18.77 31.11 -2.86
N ARG A 55 19.81 30.25 -2.83
CA ARG A 55 19.92 29.16 -1.84
C ARG A 55 20.19 29.75 -0.46
N ARG A 56 19.42 29.35 0.56
CA ARG A 56 19.66 29.72 1.95
C ARG A 56 20.17 28.51 2.72
N SER A 57 21.36 28.64 3.30
CA SER A 57 22.00 27.64 4.17
C SER A 57 21.70 27.94 5.64
N GLY A 58 21.58 26.89 6.47
CA GLY A 58 21.29 27.01 7.90
C GLY A 58 20.43 25.84 8.41
N ALA A 59 19.76 26.01 9.55
CA ALA A 59 18.95 24.98 10.20
C ALA A 59 17.77 24.44 9.36
N ALA A 60 17.36 25.17 8.31
CA ALA A 60 16.41 24.69 7.30
C ALA A 60 16.87 25.20 5.92
N ILE A 61 17.42 24.31 5.10
CA ILE A 61 17.80 24.65 3.73
C ILE A 61 16.55 24.89 2.88
N ARG A 62 16.55 25.99 2.13
CA ARG A 62 15.44 26.43 1.28
C ARG A 62 15.94 27.29 0.13
N TYR A 63 15.18 27.35 -0.95
CA TYR A 63 15.35 28.40 -1.97
C TYR A 63 14.41 29.57 -1.67
N THR A 64 14.89 30.78 -1.88
CA THR A 64 14.11 32.02 -1.67
C THR A 64 14.30 32.98 -2.82
N VAL A 65 13.24 33.58 -3.30
CA VAL A 65 13.25 34.70 -4.26
C VAL A 65 12.26 35.75 -3.76
N CYS A 66 12.63 37.03 -3.88
CA CYS A 66 11.82 38.15 -3.41
C CYS A 66 12.34 39.44 -4.08
N ASP A 67 12.37 39.44 -5.42
CA ASP A 67 12.77 40.58 -6.24
C ASP A 67 11.64 41.63 -6.27
N VAL A 68 11.39 42.25 -5.12
CA VAL A 68 10.39 43.32 -4.92
C VAL A 68 11.08 44.68 -4.81
N ASP A 69 10.31 45.77 -4.93
CA ASP A 69 10.84 47.15 -4.90
C ASP A 69 11.93 47.42 -5.96
N LEU A 70 11.74 46.82 -7.14
CA LEU A 70 12.65 46.98 -8.28
C LEU A 70 12.54 48.37 -8.89
N HIS A 71 13.68 48.85 -9.40
CA HIS A 71 13.77 50.15 -10.07
C HIS A 71 12.79 50.23 -11.26
N PRO A 72 12.16 51.39 -11.57
CA PRO A 72 11.19 51.49 -12.67
C PRO A 72 11.72 51.13 -14.07
N SER A 73 13.03 51.11 -14.26
CA SER A 73 13.68 50.65 -15.51
C SER A 73 14.11 49.17 -15.47
N ALA A 74 13.84 48.45 -14.39
CA ALA A 74 14.11 47.03 -14.31
C ALA A 74 13.10 46.28 -15.19
N PRO A 75 13.53 45.27 -15.96
CA PRO A 75 12.58 44.43 -16.68
C PRO A 75 11.74 43.63 -15.68
N GLN A 76 10.58 43.13 -16.11
CA GLN A 76 9.84 42.10 -15.35
C GLN A 76 10.81 40.95 -15.00
N PRO A 77 10.85 40.52 -13.71
CA PRO A 77 11.64 39.38 -13.27
C PRO A 77 11.33 38.11 -14.07
N SER A 78 12.33 37.25 -14.20
CA SER A 78 12.15 35.90 -14.72
C SER A 78 13.26 35.04 -14.15
N SER A 79 12.93 34.36 -13.06
CA SER A 79 13.86 33.67 -12.19
C SER A 79 13.47 32.20 -12.14
N TRP A 80 14.36 31.34 -12.63
CA TRP A 80 14.15 29.91 -12.80
C TRP A 80 15.07 29.12 -11.88
N LEU A 81 14.52 28.05 -11.31
CA LEU A 81 15.21 27.10 -10.44
C LEU A 81 14.97 25.69 -10.99
N LEU A 82 16.02 25.08 -11.56
CA LEU A 82 15.94 23.79 -12.24
C LEU A 82 16.44 22.65 -11.34
N SER A 83 15.65 21.59 -11.20
CA SER A 83 16.08 20.38 -10.49
C SER A 83 17.13 19.59 -11.26
N ASP A 84 17.72 18.64 -10.56
CA ASP A 84 18.43 17.54 -11.19
C ASP A 84 17.45 16.66 -11.98
N GLN A 85 17.96 15.94 -12.99
CA GLN A 85 17.15 15.02 -13.79
C GLN A 85 16.78 13.77 -12.98
N LEU A 86 15.49 13.60 -12.69
CA LEU A 86 14.96 12.47 -11.95
C LEU A 86 14.72 11.29 -12.89
N ILE A 87 15.13 10.09 -12.47
CA ILE A 87 14.89 8.84 -13.20
C ILE A 87 13.52 8.29 -12.82
N ILE A 88 12.63 8.15 -13.79
CA ILE A 88 11.28 7.59 -13.60
C ILE A 88 11.33 6.08 -13.86
N ALA A 89 10.70 5.29 -13.00
CA ALA A 89 10.58 3.86 -13.22
C ALA A 89 9.71 3.56 -14.44
N ASN A 90 10.05 2.51 -15.19
CA ASN A 90 9.22 2.00 -16.29
C ASN A 90 7.76 1.78 -15.82
N ASP A 91 6.82 1.93 -16.75
CA ASP A 91 5.37 1.75 -16.54
C ASP A 91 4.73 2.71 -15.50
N THR A 92 5.46 3.74 -15.05
CA THR A 92 4.88 4.85 -14.28
C THR A 92 4.00 5.70 -15.18
N ASN A 93 2.70 5.76 -14.85
CA ASN A 93 1.71 6.53 -15.60
C ASN A 93 1.43 7.93 -15.02
N ARG A 94 1.63 8.10 -13.71
CA ARG A 94 1.38 9.36 -13.00
C ARG A 94 2.47 9.62 -11.96
N ILE A 95 2.86 10.89 -11.85
CA ILE A 95 3.80 11.39 -10.87
C ILE A 95 3.08 12.46 -10.04
N ASP A 96 3.21 12.33 -8.72
CA ASP A 96 2.68 13.27 -7.72
C ASP A 96 3.87 14.09 -7.16
N ILE A 97 3.87 15.38 -7.47
CA ILE A 97 4.88 16.37 -7.05
C ILE A 97 4.28 17.20 -5.92
N THR A 98 4.69 16.93 -4.68
CA THR A 98 4.29 17.72 -3.51
C THR A 98 5.33 18.80 -3.22
N VAL A 99 4.88 20.04 -3.21
CA VAL A 99 5.71 21.24 -2.98
C VAL A 99 5.35 21.86 -1.65
N GLU A 100 6.35 22.09 -0.81
CA GLU A 100 6.22 22.83 0.44
C GLU A 100 6.75 24.25 0.30
N TYR A 101 5.89 25.25 0.47
CA TYR A 101 6.24 26.65 0.22
C TYR A 101 5.63 27.64 1.23
N LEU A 102 6.11 28.88 1.17
CA LEU A 102 5.49 30.06 1.78
C LEU A 102 5.58 31.21 0.77
N ILE A 103 4.46 31.84 0.45
CA ILE A 103 4.42 33.11 -0.31
C ILE A 103 4.09 34.23 0.67
N ARG A 104 4.86 35.31 0.67
CA ARG A 104 4.50 36.55 1.38
C ARG A 104 3.58 37.38 0.49
N SER A 105 2.47 37.85 1.05
CA SER A 105 1.51 38.68 0.31
C SER A 105 2.13 40.00 -0.14
N CYS A 106 1.91 40.37 -1.40
CA CYS A 106 2.25 41.69 -1.95
C CYS A 106 1.73 42.85 -1.09
N SER A 107 0.56 42.68 -0.46
CA SER A 107 -0.06 43.64 0.47
C SER A 107 0.75 43.92 1.74
N HIS A 108 1.85 43.19 1.99
CA HIS A 108 2.75 43.35 3.13
C HIS A 108 4.22 43.52 2.70
N LEU A 109 4.46 43.98 1.47
CA LEU A 109 5.79 44.15 0.88
C LEU A 109 6.02 45.59 0.39
N PRO A 110 7.24 46.12 0.52
CA PRO A 110 7.59 47.43 -0.03
C PRO A 110 7.62 47.38 -1.57
N PRO A 111 7.38 48.50 -2.26
CA PRO A 111 6.99 49.80 -1.72
C PRO A 111 5.48 49.84 -1.40
N ASN A 112 5.08 50.76 -0.52
CA ASN A 112 3.68 51.14 -0.28
C ASN A 112 2.68 49.99 -0.07
N ASN A 113 3.10 48.90 0.60
CA ASN A 113 2.27 47.71 0.82
C ASN A 113 1.69 47.12 -0.49
N SER A 114 2.52 47.10 -1.54
CA SER A 114 2.15 46.61 -2.86
C SER A 114 3.13 45.58 -3.44
N GLY A 115 4.35 45.49 -2.92
CA GLY A 115 5.44 44.70 -3.52
C GLY A 115 6.02 45.27 -4.82
N GLY A 116 5.42 46.34 -5.38
CA GLY A 116 5.83 46.97 -6.63
C GLY A 116 5.07 46.44 -7.85
N ALA A 117 5.35 47.03 -9.01
CA ALA A 117 4.55 46.84 -10.23
C ALA A 117 4.46 45.38 -10.75
N TYR A 118 5.44 44.55 -10.39
CA TYR A 118 5.52 43.15 -10.82
C TYR A 118 5.11 42.15 -9.73
N CYS A 119 4.69 42.60 -8.54
CA CYS A 119 4.45 41.67 -7.43
C CYS A 119 3.26 40.76 -7.69
N VAL A 120 3.48 39.45 -7.58
CA VAL A 120 2.45 38.42 -7.71
C VAL A 120 2.43 37.49 -6.50
N ASN A 121 1.25 36.94 -6.20
CA ASN A 121 1.02 36.04 -5.06
C ASN A 121 1.10 34.55 -5.46
N PHE A 122 1.89 34.21 -6.48
CA PHE A 122 2.01 32.86 -7.05
C PHE A 122 3.32 32.69 -7.82
N PHE A 123 3.73 31.45 -8.05
CA PHE A 123 4.83 31.08 -8.94
C PHE A 123 4.43 29.84 -9.74
N TYR A 124 5.17 29.48 -10.78
CA TYR A 124 4.82 28.38 -11.66
C TYR A 124 5.73 27.15 -11.46
N LEU A 125 5.14 25.97 -11.62
CA LEU A 125 5.87 24.72 -11.82
C LEU A 125 5.75 24.32 -13.30
N TYR A 126 6.92 24.18 -13.90
CA TYR A 126 7.16 23.69 -15.24
C TYR A 126 7.88 22.33 -15.18
N VAL A 127 7.71 21.51 -16.22
CA VAL A 127 8.42 20.23 -16.35
C VAL A 127 8.97 20.01 -17.75
N ASN A 128 10.16 19.43 -17.85
CA ASN A 128 10.65 18.83 -19.09
C ASN A 128 10.69 17.30 -18.90
N GLN A 129 10.07 16.58 -19.83
CA GLN A 129 10.02 15.12 -19.83
C GLN A 129 10.73 14.60 -21.08
N SER A 130 11.63 13.63 -20.93
CA SER A 130 12.41 13.08 -22.05
C SER A 130 12.81 11.63 -21.82
N ASP A 131 13.24 10.95 -22.88
CA ASP A 131 13.82 9.59 -22.82
C ASP A 131 15.35 9.57 -22.84
N HIS A 132 15.98 10.75 -22.80
CA HIS A 132 17.44 10.92 -22.86
C HIS A 132 17.99 11.41 -21.53
N TYR A 133 18.95 10.66 -20.99
CA TYR A 133 19.74 11.10 -19.84
C TYR A 133 20.73 12.19 -20.28
N ILE A 134 20.79 13.29 -19.54
CA ILE A 134 21.72 14.38 -19.77
C ILE A 134 22.72 14.40 -18.60
N LEU A 135 23.93 13.90 -18.86
CA LEU A 135 24.99 13.77 -17.85
C LEU A 135 25.51 15.12 -17.36
N ASP A 136 25.74 16.07 -18.27
CA ASP A 136 26.21 17.41 -17.93
C ASP A 136 25.03 18.36 -17.75
N LYS A 137 24.90 18.90 -16.53
CA LYS A 137 23.87 19.88 -16.15
C LYS A 137 23.94 21.17 -16.98
N ALA A 138 25.12 21.53 -17.51
CA ALA A 138 25.27 22.68 -18.40
C ALA A 138 24.57 22.51 -19.77
N LEU A 139 24.18 21.27 -20.13
CA LEU A 139 23.44 20.95 -21.36
C LEU A 139 21.92 20.88 -21.13
N TYR A 140 21.41 21.18 -19.92
CA TYR A 140 19.97 21.28 -19.70
C TYR A 140 19.41 22.45 -20.53
N PRO A 141 18.22 22.34 -21.14
CA PRO A 141 17.64 23.43 -21.91
C PRO A 141 17.48 24.68 -21.05
N ASN A 142 18.17 25.78 -21.39
CA ASN A 142 18.06 27.02 -20.62
C ASN A 142 16.65 27.63 -20.83
N PRO A 143 15.81 27.76 -19.78
CA PRO A 143 14.43 28.21 -19.91
C PRO A 143 14.29 29.70 -20.28
N LEU A 144 15.35 30.50 -20.09
CA LEU A 144 15.40 31.90 -20.55
C LEU A 144 15.59 32.01 -22.07
N LEU A 145 16.20 30.99 -22.69
CA LEU A 145 16.45 30.93 -24.14
C LEU A 145 15.39 30.08 -24.88
N ASN A 146 14.92 29.00 -24.24
CA ASN A 146 13.95 28.08 -24.81
C ASN A 146 12.93 27.63 -23.73
N THR A 147 12.02 28.52 -23.36
CA THR A 147 10.92 28.21 -22.44
C THR A 147 10.01 27.08 -22.98
N ALA A 148 9.89 26.94 -24.31
CA ALA A 148 9.07 25.92 -24.96
C ALA A 148 9.59 24.48 -24.75
N ALA A 149 10.82 24.31 -24.26
CA ALA A 149 11.31 23.02 -23.80
C ALA A 149 10.61 22.52 -22.52
N TYR A 150 9.84 23.37 -21.83
CA TYR A 150 9.16 23.04 -20.58
C TYR A 150 7.64 23.26 -20.66
N GLU A 151 6.87 22.29 -20.18
CA GLU A 151 5.42 22.33 -20.08
C GLU A 151 5.00 22.96 -18.73
N ASN A 152 4.16 24.00 -18.75
CA ASN A 152 3.58 24.56 -17.52
C ASN A 152 2.51 23.60 -16.98
N VAL A 153 2.71 23.06 -15.79
CA VAL A 153 1.81 22.07 -15.19
C VAL A 153 1.04 22.59 -13.96
N ALA A 154 1.49 23.69 -13.33
CA ALA A 154 0.75 24.30 -12.24
C ALA A 154 1.15 25.77 -11.98
N ARG A 155 0.16 26.54 -11.52
CA ARG A 155 0.35 27.85 -10.87
C ARG A 155 0.21 27.66 -9.36
N ILE A 156 1.34 27.56 -8.66
CA ILE A 156 1.43 27.31 -7.22
C ILE A 156 1.19 28.62 -6.46
N GLY A 157 0.30 28.57 -5.47
CA GLY A 157 -0.05 29.73 -4.65
C GLY A 157 -1.48 29.71 -4.13
N ARG A 158 -2.00 28.52 -3.78
CA ARG A 158 -3.34 28.34 -3.22
C ARG A 158 -3.54 29.10 -1.90
N LEU A 159 -2.48 29.23 -1.09
CA LEU A 159 -2.49 29.96 0.18
C LEU A 159 -1.25 30.85 0.30
N ILE A 160 -1.42 31.99 0.99
CA ILE A 160 -0.37 32.99 1.23
C ILE A 160 -0.22 33.26 2.73
N ASN A 161 0.94 33.78 3.12
CA ASN A 161 1.36 34.06 4.50
C ASN A 161 1.40 32.83 5.46
N VAL A 162 1.14 31.62 4.96
CA VAL A 162 1.21 30.36 5.72
C VAL A 162 2.02 29.30 4.98
N LYS A 163 2.79 28.49 5.73
CA LYS A 163 3.55 27.37 5.16
C LYS A 163 2.58 26.30 4.66
N THR A 164 2.64 25.99 3.36
CA THR A 164 1.61 25.21 2.66
C THR A 164 2.24 24.04 1.91
N LEU A 165 1.58 22.89 1.97
CA LEU A 165 1.82 21.75 1.08
C LEU A 165 0.78 21.75 -0.05
N GLU A 166 1.25 21.59 -1.28
CA GLU A 166 0.41 21.52 -2.48
C GLU A 166 0.92 20.40 -3.38
N THR A 167 0.03 19.48 -3.79
CA THR A 167 0.40 18.31 -4.61
C THR A 167 -0.13 18.47 -6.02
N ILE A 168 0.79 18.55 -6.98
CA ILE A 168 0.53 18.62 -8.40
C ILE A 168 0.63 17.20 -8.96
N LYS A 169 -0.35 16.78 -9.77
CA LYS A 169 -0.35 15.46 -10.42
C LYS A 169 -0.11 15.65 -11.92
N ILE A 170 0.91 14.99 -12.46
CA ILE A 170 1.22 15.01 -13.89
C ILE A 170 1.14 13.60 -14.47
N LEU A 171 0.77 13.51 -15.76
CA LEU A 171 0.95 12.29 -16.54
C LEU A 171 2.42 12.17 -16.94
N ASN A 172 2.97 10.98 -16.76
CA ASN A 172 4.33 10.69 -17.18
C ASN A 172 4.38 10.49 -18.71
N LYS A 173 5.37 11.09 -19.36
CA LYS A 173 5.57 11.08 -20.82
C LYS A 173 6.95 10.58 -21.26
N GLY A 174 7.84 10.26 -20.32
CA GLY A 174 9.20 9.79 -20.63
C GLY A 174 9.88 9.11 -19.44
N LYS A 175 11.14 8.70 -19.63
CA LYS A 175 11.97 8.06 -18.58
C LYS A 175 12.63 9.04 -17.61
N TYR A 176 12.74 10.31 -17.99
CA TYR A 176 13.45 11.33 -17.22
C TYR A 176 12.61 12.58 -17.06
N LEU A 177 12.67 13.17 -15.86
CA LEU A 177 11.90 14.36 -15.47
C LEU A 177 12.82 15.44 -14.90
N LEU A 178 12.78 16.63 -15.49
CA LEU A 178 13.32 17.86 -14.91
C LEU A 178 12.16 18.72 -14.40
N LEU A 179 12.29 19.23 -13.17
CA LEU A 179 11.39 20.24 -12.62
C LEU A 179 12.01 21.63 -12.82
N ALA A 180 11.17 22.60 -13.12
CA ALA A 180 11.56 23.99 -13.32
C ALA A 180 10.59 24.91 -12.56
N PHE A 181 11.07 25.60 -11.54
CA PHE A 181 10.26 26.55 -10.77
C PHE A 181 10.50 27.97 -11.30
N HIS A 182 9.48 28.53 -11.95
CA HIS A 182 9.55 29.88 -12.54
C HIS A 182 8.86 30.89 -11.64
N ASN A 183 9.55 32.00 -11.38
CA ASN A 183 9.05 33.13 -10.63
C ASN A 183 9.24 34.41 -11.46
N ASP A 184 8.15 35.15 -11.64
CA ASP A 184 8.03 36.39 -12.42
C ASP A 184 7.69 37.62 -11.56
N GLY A 185 7.78 37.49 -10.22
CA GLY A 185 7.54 38.57 -9.27
C GLY A 185 7.00 38.18 -7.88
N ALA A 186 6.97 36.89 -7.51
CA ALA A 186 6.53 36.48 -6.17
C ALA A 186 7.64 36.53 -5.12
N CYS A 187 7.30 36.97 -3.91
CA CYS A 187 8.18 36.85 -2.75
C CYS A 187 7.91 35.53 -2.02
N ASN A 188 8.65 34.47 -2.36
CA ASN A 188 8.39 33.13 -1.85
C ASN A 188 9.64 32.38 -1.32
N SER A 189 9.37 31.38 -0.50
CA SER A 189 10.33 30.38 -0.01
C SER A 189 9.85 28.98 -0.39
N LEU A 190 10.74 28.19 -0.97
CA LEU A 190 10.56 26.78 -1.31
C LEU A 190 11.33 25.93 -0.28
N TYR A 191 10.63 25.18 0.56
CA TYR A 191 11.23 24.45 1.69
C TYR A 191 11.53 22.99 1.38
N SER A 192 10.68 22.34 0.60
CA SER A 192 10.91 20.98 0.13
C SER A 192 10.11 20.71 -1.13
N VAL A 193 10.63 19.78 -1.93
CA VAL A 193 9.94 19.19 -3.07
C VAL A 193 10.03 17.68 -2.88
N LYS A 194 8.89 17.01 -2.98
CA LYS A 194 8.77 15.55 -2.88
C LYS A 194 8.15 15.04 -4.18
N VAL A 195 8.89 14.27 -4.96
CA VAL A 195 8.40 13.63 -6.17
C VAL A 195 8.16 12.16 -5.88
N THR A 196 6.93 11.72 -6.11
CA THR A 196 6.47 10.36 -5.79
C THR A 196 5.66 9.76 -6.92
N TYR A 197 5.62 8.42 -6.95
CA TYR A 197 4.57 7.69 -7.64
C TYR A 197 4.05 6.58 -6.74
N TYR A 198 2.81 6.14 -6.98
CA TYR A 198 2.18 5.10 -6.17
C TYR A 198 2.42 3.72 -6.77
N VAL A 199 2.61 2.73 -5.90
CA VAL A 199 2.56 1.31 -6.26
C VAL A 199 1.59 0.59 -5.34
N CYS A 200 0.86 -0.38 -5.86
CA CYS A 200 0.20 -1.37 -5.03
C CYS A 200 1.24 -2.38 -4.54
N PRO A 201 1.32 -2.64 -3.21
CA PRO A 201 2.39 -3.45 -2.63
C PRO A 201 2.29 -4.91 -3.08
N GLY A 202 3.44 -5.51 -3.42
CA GLY A 202 3.54 -6.94 -3.69
C GLY A 202 3.81 -7.76 -2.43
N GLY A 203 3.63 -9.07 -2.52
CA GLY A 203 3.68 -10.00 -1.39
C GLY A 203 2.28 -10.40 -0.91
N PRO A 204 2.14 -10.94 0.31
CA PRO A 204 0.86 -11.28 0.89
C PRO A 204 -0.06 -10.06 0.96
N LEU A 205 -1.34 -10.25 0.63
CA LEU A 205 -2.35 -9.21 0.80
C LEU A 205 -2.42 -8.78 2.28
N VAL A 206 -2.39 -7.47 2.52
CA VAL A 206 -2.05 -6.84 3.82
C VAL A 206 -3.10 -7.07 4.93
N ASN A 207 -4.19 -7.79 4.65
CA ASN A 207 -5.15 -8.21 5.65
C ASN A 207 -4.66 -9.45 6.45
N ASP A 208 -3.57 -9.26 7.22
CA ASP A 208 -2.90 -10.03 8.31
C ASP A 208 -2.85 -11.58 8.30
N ASN A 209 -3.88 -12.26 7.78
CA ASN A 209 -3.95 -13.70 7.61
C ASN A 209 -4.24 -14.12 6.17
N SER A 210 -4.21 -13.22 5.18
CA SER A 210 -4.33 -13.65 3.78
C SER A 210 -3.10 -14.44 3.33
N LEU A 211 -3.38 -15.59 2.71
CA LEU A 211 -2.39 -16.47 2.09
C LEU A 211 -2.31 -16.26 0.56
N VAL A 212 -3.03 -15.24 0.04
CA VAL A 212 -2.97 -14.79 -1.35
C VAL A 212 -1.82 -13.80 -1.48
N SER A 213 -0.88 -14.11 -2.39
CA SER A 213 0.23 -13.23 -2.75
C SER A 213 -0.04 -12.52 -4.07
N LEU A 214 0.34 -11.26 -4.14
CA LEU A 214 0.19 -10.39 -5.31
C LEU A 214 1.55 -9.92 -5.83
N ALA A 215 1.63 -9.66 -7.13
CA ALA A 215 2.76 -8.95 -7.71
C ALA A 215 2.72 -7.47 -7.29
N ARG A 216 3.89 -6.84 -7.15
CA ARG A 216 3.99 -5.39 -6.98
C ARG A 216 3.62 -4.73 -8.30
N THR A 217 2.66 -3.80 -8.28
CA THR A 217 2.12 -3.18 -9.49
C THR A 217 2.18 -1.67 -9.41
N VAL A 218 2.63 -1.00 -10.48
CA VAL A 218 2.62 0.47 -10.54
C VAL A 218 1.19 0.97 -10.67
N ALA A 219 0.81 1.98 -9.89
CA ALA A 219 -0.56 2.46 -9.85
C ALA A 219 -0.96 3.14 -11.18
N PRO A 220 -2.21 2.99 -11.65
CA PRO A 220 -2.73 3.70 -12.81
C PRO A 220 -2.88 5.20 -12.50
N ALA A 221 -3.02 6.02 -13.54
CA ALA A 221 -3.19 7.47 -13.36
C ALA A 221 -4.50 7.85 -12.67
N ASN A 222 -5.56 7.08 -12.91
CA ASN A 222 -6.92 7.30 -12.40
C ASN A 222 -7.62 5.95 -12.10
N ASP A 223 -8.65 5.97 -11.26
CA ASP A 223 -9.35 4.74 -10.84
C ASP A 223 -10.24 4.14 -11.93
N SER A 224 -10.68 4.93 -12.93
CA SER A 224 -11.36 4.41 -14.12
C SER A 224 -10.48 3.48 -14.97
N GLN A 225 -9.16 3.52 -14.78
CA GLN A 225 -8.18 2.62 -15.39
C GLN A 225 -7.57 1.64 -14.36
N SER A 226 -8.33 1.25 -13.34
CA SER A 226 -7.86 0.28 -12.31
C SER A 226 -7.30 -1.00 -12.93
N ILE A 227 -6.09 -1.38 -12.54
CA ILE A 227 -5.36 -2.49 -13.16
C ILE A 227 -5.77 -3.80 -12.47
N ARG A 228 -6.39 -4.72 -13.20
CA ARG A 228 -6.66 -6.08 -12.71
C ARG A 228 -5.34 -6.83 -12.53
N VAL A 229 -5.13 -7.40 -11.35
CA VAL A 229 -3.94 -8.19 -11.00
C VAL A 229 -4.40 -9.54 -10.47
N GLU A 230 -3.95 -10.62 -11.11
CA GLU A 230 -4.20 -11.98 -10.65
C GLU A 230 -3.32 -12.32 -9.44
N GLY A 231 -3.96 -12.79 -8.36
CA GLY A 231 -3.27 -13.31 -7.18
C GLY A 231 -2.92 -14.79 -7.31
N SER A 232 -1.92 -15.21 -6.55
CA SER A 232 -1.51 -16.62 -6.45
C SER A 232 -1.50 -17.08 -5.00
N CYS A 233 -1.68 -18.39 -4.80
CA CYS A 233 -1.52 -18.99 -3.48
C CYS A 233 -0.02 -19.12 -3.15
N GLY A 234 0.37 -18.62 -1.98
CA GLY A 234 1.76 -18.59 -1.53
C GLY A 234 2.35 -19.99 -1.25
N LYS A 235 3.60 -20.02 -0.77
CA LYS A 235 4.27 -21.29 -0.43
C LYS A 235 3.44 -22.07 0.60
N ASP A 236 3.33 -23.38 0.37
CA ASP A 236 2.68 -24.34 1.27
C ASP A 236 1.17 -24.08 1.52
N THR A 237 0.53 -23.52 0.49
CA THR A 237 -0.91 -23.25 0.47
C THR A 237 -1.61 -23.92 -0.71
N VAL A 238 -2.94 -24.03 -0.64
CA VAL A 238 -3.84 -24.60 -1.64
C VAL A 238 -4.96 -23.60 -1.94
N HIS A 239 -5.34 -23.47 -3.21
CA HIS A 239 -6.45 -22.62 -3.64
C HIS A 239 -7.80 -23.29 -3.36
N VAL A 240 -8.64 -22.64 -2.56
CA VAL A 240 -10.05 -22.98 -2.39
C VAL A 240 -10.87 -22.14 -3.36
N ALA A 241 -11.65 -22.83 -4.17
CA ALA A 241 -12.43 -22.35 -5.32
C ALA A 241 -12.91 -20.89 -5.26
N GLY A 242 -12.73 -20.19 -6.38
CA GLY A 242 -13.15 -18.80 -6.60
C GLY A 242 -12.12 -18.06 -7.44
N SER A 243 -12.21 -16.73 -7.48
CA SER A 243 -11.24 -15.85 -8.12
C SER A 243 -10.27 -15.26 -7.10
N LEU A 244 -8.97 -15.18 -7.46
CA LEU A 244 -7.93 -14.58 -6.63
C LEU A 244 -7.47 -13.19 -7.12
N TYR A 245 -8.14 -12.61 -8.12
CA TYR A 245 -7.78 -11.30 -8.65
C TYR A 245 -8.27 -10.15 -7.78
N VAL A 246 -7.53 -9.04 -7.84
CA VAL A 246 -7.86 -7.75 -7.24
C VAL A 246 -7.64 -6.64 -8.27
N HIS A 247 -7.96 -5.40 -7.94
CA HIS A 247 -7.68 -4.24 -8.78
C HIS A 247 -6.74 -3.26 -8.05
N CYS A 248 -5.64 -2.88 -8.70
CA CYS A 248 -4.76 -1.81 -8.22
C CYS A 248 -5.38 -0.44 -8.53
N GLN A 249 -5.58 0.38 -7.50
CA GLN A 249 -6.14 1.73 -7.61
C GLN A 249 -5.06 2.80 -7.74
N SER A 250 -5.45 3.99 -8.20
CA SER A 250 -4.53 5.10 -8.49
C SER A 250 -3.92 5.78 -7.24
N ASN A 251 -4.36 5.37 -6.05
CA ASN A 251 -3.78 5.71 -4.75
C ASN A 251 -2.82 4.63 -4.20
N GLY A 252 -2.53 3.56 -4.97
CA GLY A 252 -1.66 2.46 -4.53
C GLY A 252 -2.32 1.46 -3.57
N GLU A 253 -3.65 1.46 -3.47
CA GLU A 253 -4.40 0.48 -2.67
C GLU A 253 -5.00 -0.65 -3.52
N TRP A 254 -5.23 -1.80 -2.89
CA TRP A 254 -5.85 -2.97 -3.51
C TRP A 254 -7.36 -2.98 -3.28
N ASN A 255 -8.15 -2.82 -4.34
CA ASN A 255 -9.58 -3.11 -4.32
C ASN A 255 -9.80 -4.63 -4.42
N THR A 256 -10.23 -5.23 -3.32
CA THR A 256 -10.43 -6.68 -3.19
C THR A 256 -11.81 -7.18 -3.64
N SER A 257 -12.61 -6.36 -4.34
CA SER A 257 -13.98 -6.75 -4.76
C SER A 257 -14.01 -8.00 -5.66
N GLY A 258 -12.95 -8.22 -6.44
CA GLY A 258 -12.75 -9.39 -7.30
C GLY A 258 -12.29 -10.66 -6.57
N LEU A 259 -11.84 -10.55 -5.33
CA LEU A 259 -11.35 -11.67 -4.52
C LEU A 259 -12.56 -12.44 -3.96
N LYS A 260 -12.83 -13.62 -4.52
CA LYS A 260 -13.92 -14.52 -4.11
C LYS A 260 -13.42 -15.89 -3.63
N GLY A 261 -12.25 -16.31 -4.10
CA GLY A 261 -11.54 -17.48 -3.58
C GLY A 261 -10.72 -17.16 -2.34
N LYS A 262 -10.09 -18.18 -1.76
CA LYS A 262 -9.11 -18.02 -0.68
C LYS A 262 -8.00 -19.05 -0.82
N CYS A 263 -6.82 -18.74 -0.29
CA CYS A 263 -5.76 -19.73 -0.10
C CYS A 263 -5.79 -20.23 1.36
N ILE A 264 -5.53 -21.51 1.55
CA ILE A 264 -5.46 -22.18 2.87
C ILE A 264 -4.14 -22.95 2.99
N CYS A 265 -3.71 -23.29 4.20
CA CYS A 265 -2.52 -24.13 4.36
C CYS A 265 -2.78 -25.58 3.91
N LYS A 266 -1.70 -26.26 3.50
CA LYS A 266 -1.67 -27.71 3.25
C LYS A 266 -1.96 -28.53 4.52
N GLU A 267 -2.07 -29.85 4.34
CA GLU A 267 -2.20 -30.83 5.43
C GLU A 267 -1.13 -30.60 6.51
N ASP A 268 -1.52 -30.78 7.76
CA ASP A 268 -0.67 -30.63 8.95
C ASP A 268 0.06 -29.28 9.07
N MET A 269 -0.53 -28.23 8.49
CA MET A 269 -0.06 -26.85 8.63
C MET A 269 -1.18 -25.88 9.01
N GLN A 270 -0.85 -24.83 9.77
CA GLN A 270 -1.77 -23.74 10.13
C GLN A 270 -1.25 -22.38 9.71
N ASN A 271 -2.18 -21.44 9.53
CA ASN A 271 -1.88 -20.06 9.19
C ASN A 271 -1.51 -19.27 10.45
N VAL A 272 -0.30 -18.70 10.47
CA VAL A 272 0.24 -17.90 11.55
C VAL A 272 0.76 -16.60 10.95
N GLY A 273 -0.09 -15.56 10.93
CA GLY A 273 0.26 -14.23 10.41
C GLY A 273 0.56 -14.23 8.90
N GLY A 274 -0.32 -14.84 8.10
CA GLY A 274 -0.19 -14.91 6.64
C GLY A 274 0.90 -15.88 6.16
N LYS A 275 1.33 -16.82 7.01
CA LYS A 275 2.34 -17.85 6.69
C LYS A 275 1.89 -19.21 7.21
N CYS A 276 2.05 -20.24 6.38
CA CYS A 276 1.82 -21.61 6.83
C CYS A 276 3.00 -22.14 7.62
N GLN A 277 2.73 -22.68 8.81
CA GLN A 277 3.68 -23.33 9.70
C GLN A 277 3.15 -24.71 10.07
N ALA A 278 4.04 -25.68 10.35
CA ALA A 278 3.63 -27.02 10.76
C ALA A 278 2.75 -26.99 12.02
N CYS A 279 1.86 -27.97 12.16
CA CYS A 279 1.08 -28.14 13.38
C CYS A 279 2.00 -28.40 14.60
N PRO A 280 1.68 -27.81 15.77
CA PRO A 280 2.32 -28.21 17.02
C PRO A 280 2.05 -29.68 17.35
N ASP A 281 2.96 -30.31 18.09
CA ASP A 281 2.87 -31.72 18.47
C ASP A 281 1.50 -32.13 19.01
N GLY A 282 0.99 -33.27 18.56
CA GLY A 282 -0.33 -33.79 18.93
C GLY A 282 -1.52 -33.08 18.26
N LYS A 283 -1.29 -32.21 17.27
CA LYS A 283 -2.34 -31.56 16.46
C LYS A 283 -2.15 -31.85 14.97
N TYR A 284 -3.26 -31.77 14.23
CA TYR A 284 -3.34 -32.02 12.79
C TYR A 284 -4.21 -30.97 12.09
N ASN A 285 -4.13 -30.91 10.76
CA ASN A 285 -5.05 -30.13 9.91
C ASN A 285 -5.38 -30.89 8.63
N ASP A 286 -6.67 -31.11 8.34
CA ASP A 286 -7.19 -31.85 7.18
C ASP A 286 -7.50 -30.93 5.97
N GLN A 287 -6.68 -29.90 5.75
CA GLN A 287 -6.87 -28.90 4.67
C GLN A 287 -8.26 -28.25 4.66
N ASN A 288 -8.92 -28.10 5.81
CA ASN A 288 -10.22 -27.43 5.90
C ASN A 288 -10.10 -25.88 5.94
N GLY A 289 -8.88 -25.35 6.09
CA GLY A 289 -8.59 -23.92 6.20
C GLY A 289 -8.81 -23.31 7.59
N LEU A 290 -8.84 -24.13 8.64
CA LEU A 290 -8.81 -23.76 10.05
C LEU A 290 -7.39 -23.88 10.62
N ASN A 291 -7.23 -23.53 11.89
CA ASN A 291 -5.99 -23.76 12.65
C ASN A 291 -5.87 -25.23 13.08
N CYS A 292 -4.66 -25.68 13.44
CA CYS A 292 -4.44 -27.07 13.83
C CYS A 292 -5.25 -27.45 15.08
N THR A 293 -5.87 -28.63 15.04
CA THR A 293 -6.74 -29.16 16.11
C THR A 293 -6.22 -30.49 16.64
N VAL A 294 -6.63 -30.87 17.84
CA VAL A 294 -6.34 -32.22 18.35
C VAL A 294 -7.29 -33.22 17.69
N LEU A 295 -6.81 -34.45 17.45
CA LEU A 295 -7.68 -35.55 17.05
C LEU A 295 -8.79 -35.75 18.11
N PRO A 296 -10.06 -35.91 17.71
CA PRO A 296 -11.11 -36.28 18.65
C PRO A 296 -10.78 -37.65 19.26
N SER A 297 -11.12 -37.83 20.54
CA SER A 297 -10.90 -39.13 21.20
C SER A 297 -11.73 -40.23 20.54
N ALA A 298 -11.44 -41.49 20.85
CA ALA A 298 -12.31 -42.60 20.46
C ALA A 298 -13.78 -42.35 20.93
N PRO A 299 -14.79 -42.85 20.19
CA PRO A 299 -16.17 -42.89 20.65
C PRO A 299 -16.28 -43.63 21.98
N ARG A 300 -17.16 -43.15 22.87
CA ARG A 300 -17.37 -43.75 24.19
C ARG A 300 -18.53 -44.74 24.15
N ASN A 301 -18.52 -45.72 25.07
CA ASN A 301 -19.61 -46.68 25.27
C ASN A 301 -20.15 -47.27 23.96
N ILE A 302 -19.24 -47.76 23.09
CA ILE A 302 -19.63 -48.49 21.89
C ILE A 302 -20.32 -49.78 22.31
N ASN A 303 -21.56 -49.99 21.87
CA ASN A 303 -22.36 -51.16 22.16
C ASN A 303 -22.94 -51.74 20.86
N PHE A 304 -22.97 -53.06 20.77
CA PHE A 304 -23.41 -53.82 19.61
C PHE A 304 -24.66 -54.62 19.97
N THR A 305 -25.79 -54.26 19.36
CA THR A 305 -27.08 -54.93 19.55
C THR A 305 -27.41 -55.76 18.32
N PHE A 306 -27.42 -57.09 18.48
CA PHE A 306 -27.87 -58.00 17.43
C PHE A 306 -29.40 -57.90 17.31
N ILE A 307 -29.89 -57.28 16.23
CA ILE A 307 -31.33 -57.19 15.94
C ILE A 307 -31.84 -58.55 15.44
N ASN A 308 -31.04 -59.24 14.63
CA ASN A 308 -31.30 -60.61 14.17
C ASN A 308 -29.99 -61.28 13.72
N GLN A 309 -30.09 -62.52 13.22
CA GLN A 309 -28.94 -63.34 12.77
C GLN A 309 -28.11 -62.72 11.62
N SER A 310 -28.62 -61.69 10.95
CA SER A 310 -27.97 -60.99 9.85
C SER A 310 -27.99 -59.46 10.01
N SER A 311 -28.23 -58.93 11.21
CA SER A 311 -28.34 -57.49 11.45
C SER A 311 -27.83 -57.07 12.82
N VAL A 312 -26.93 -56.08 12.81
CA VAL A 312 -26.29 -55.51 14.00
C VAL A 312 -26.52 -54.00 14.00
N GLU A 313 -27.12 -53.49 15.08
CA GLU A 313 -27.15 -52.07 15.40
C GLU A 313 -25.91 -51.72 16.23
N ILE A 314 -25.25 -50.62 15.86
CA ILE A 314 -24.09 -50.08 16.56
C ILE A 314 -24.50 -48.75 17.16
N SER A 315 -24.41 -48.65 18.49
CA SER A 315 -24.70 -47.45 19.26
C SER A 315 -23.46 -46.99 20.02
N TRP A 316 -23.28 -45.69 20.17
CA TRP A 316 -22.15 -45.12 20.92
C TRP A 316 -22.45 -43.71 21.41
N LEU A 317 -21.71 -43.29 22.45
CA LEU A 317 -21.68 -41.92 22.94
C LEU A 317 -20.56 -41.10 22.26
N PRO A 318 -20.73 -39.79 22.09
CA PRO A 318 -19.69 -38.93 21.52
C PRO A 318 -18.34 -39.02 22.26
N PRO A 319 -17.22 -38.80 21.55
CA PRO A 319 -15.89 -38.61 22.13
C PRO A 319 -15.88 -37.73 23.38
N ALA A 320 -14.97 -38.01 24.32
CA ALA A 320 -14.74 -37.13 25.47
C ALA A 320 -14.10 -35.80 25.03
N ILE A 321 -13.19 -35.87 24.06
CA ILE A 321 -12.60 -34.71 23.40
C ILE A 321 -13.32 -34.49 22.08
N THR A 322 -14.17 -33.47 22.02
CA THR A 322 -14.80 -32.99 20.78
C THR A 322 -14.19 -31.63 20.40
N VAL A 323 -13.84 -31.47 19.13
CA VAL A 323 -13.30 -30.20 18.63
C VAL A 323 -14.39 -29.12 18.67
N ILE A 324 -14.03 -27.90 19.09
CA ILE A 324 -14.97 -26.81 19.41
C ILE A 324 -15.55 -26.18 18.11
N ARG A 325 -16.47 -26.89 17.45
CA ARG A 325 -17.62 -26.37 16.70
C ARG A 325 -18.56 -27.51 16.29
N ARG A 326 -19.84 -27.18 16.10
CA ARG A 326 -20.97 -28.14 16.02
C ARG A 326 -20.91 -29.18 14.88
N ASN A 327 -20.00 -29.02 13.92
CA ASN A 327 -19.76 -29.98 12.84
C ASN A 327 -18.32 -30.51 12.92
N CYS A 328 -18.04 -31.43 13.86
CA CYS A 328 -17.07 -32.48 13.55
C CYS A 328 -17.60 -33.17 12.29
N SER A 329 -16.88 -33.07 11.17
CA SER A 329 -17.35 -33.68 9.92
C SER A 329 -17.45 -35.18 10.13
N MET A 330 -18.68 -35.70 10.18
CA MET A 330 -18.96 -37.09 10.52
C MET A 330 -18.22 -38.06 9.59
N THR A 331 -17.83 -37.63 8.40
CA THR A 331 -17.05 -38.43 7.44
C THR A 331 -15.76 -39.03 8.02
N SER A 332 -15.03 -38.35 8.90
CA SER A 332 -13.76 -38.92 9.46
C SER A 332 -14.02 -39.99 10.53
N ILE A 333 -14.98 -39.75 11.42
CA ILE A 333 -15.40 -40.72 12.45
C ILE A 333 -16.11 -41.91 11.79
N VAL A 334 -16.96 -41.66 10.78
CA VAL A 334 -17.63 -42.69 9.98
C VAL A 334 -16.62 -43.47 9.13
N ALA A 335 -15.59 -42.85 8.54
CA ALA A 335 -14.53 -43.59 7.83
C ALA A 335 -13.79 -44.55 8.77
N SER A 336 -13.47 -44.10 9.98
CA SER A 336 -12.86 -44.96 11.02
C SER A 336 -13.78 -46.12 11.41
N LEU A 337 -15.08 -45.84 11.63
CA LEU A 337 -16.10 -46.85 11.91
C LEU A 337 -16.36 -47.80 10.73
N VAL A 338 -16.26 -47.34 9.49
CA VAL A 338 -16.37 -48.16 8.26
C VAL A 338 -15.17 -49.07 8.10
N THR A 339 -13.97 -48.63 8.46
CA THR A 339 -12.79 -49.51 8.53
C THR A 339 -12.96 -50.59 9.59
N ILE A 340 -13.48 -50.24 10.77
CA ILE A 340 -13.81 -51.20 11.84
C ILE A 340 -14.92 -52.18 11.38
N MET A 341 -16.00 -51.70 10.75
CA MET A 341 -17.07 -52.55 10.21
C MET A 341 -16.57 -53.48 9.10
N LYS A 342 -15.62 -53.06 8.25
CA LYS A 342 -14.96 -53.95 7.28
C LYS A 342 -14.17 -55.07 7.97
N ILE A 343 -13.42 -54.75 9.03
CA ILE A 343 -12.68 -55.76 9.81
C ILE A 343 -13.65 -56.75 10.49
N ILE A 344 -14.75 -56.25 11.07
CA ILE A 344 -15.81 -57.09 11.67
C ILE A 344 -16.47 -57.98 10.61
N SER A 345 -16.80 -57.46 9.42
CA SER A 345 -17.33 -58.27 8.31
C SER A 345 -16.36 -59.37 7.87
N VAL A 346 -15.05 -59.12 7.85
CA VAL A 346 -14.04 -60.14 7.52
C VAL A 346 -13.96 -61.21 8.60
N LEU A 347 -13.95 -60.83 9.88
CA LEU A 347 -13.98 -61.78 11.01
C LEU A 347 -15.26 -62.64 11.03
N MET A 348 -16.41 -62.05 10.69
CA MET A 348 -17.70 -62.74 10.65
C MET A 348 -17.84 -63.68 9.44
N THR A 349 -17.28 -63.32 8.28
CA THR A 349 -17.25 -64.22 7.11
C THR A 349 -16.29 -65.40 7.33
N LEU A 350 -15.16 -65.19 8.01
CA LEU A 350 -14.28 -66.27 8.49
C LEU A 350 -14.98 -67.21 9.49
N ALA A 351 -16.03 -66.74 10.19
CA ALA A 351 -16.87 -67.51 11.10
C ALA A 351 -18.13 -68.13 10.43
N GLY A 352 -18.28 -68.00 9.10
CA GLY A 352 -19.38 -68.62 8.33
C GLY A 352 -20.68 -67.82 8.25
N VAL A 353 -20.69 -66.54 8.69
CA VAL A 353 -21.88 -65.67 8.56
C VAL A 353 -21.93 -65.03 7.17
N MET A 354 -23.00 -65.30 6.43
CA MET A 354 -23.03 -65.11 4.97
C MET A 354 -23.41 -63.69 4.50
N SER A 355 -24.06 -62.87 5.34
CA SER A 355 -24.25 -61.42 5.10
C SER A 355 -24.68 -60.70 6.38
N ILE A 356 -24.22 -59.47 6.60
CA ILE A 356 -24.57 -58.63 7.76
C ILE A 356 -24.99 -57.24 7.29
N THR A 357 -26.19 -56.83 7.68
CA THR A 357 -26.73 -55.49 7.48
C THR A 357 -26.44 -54.65 8.72
N TYR A 358 -25.68 -53.57 8.56
CA TYR A 358 -25.32 -52.67 9.65
C TYR A 358 -26.30 -51.51 9.77
N HIS A 359 -26.87 -51.31 10.96
CA HIS A 359 -27.63 -50.10 11.28
C HIS A 359 -26.83 -49.21 12.24
N ILE A 360 -26.68 -47.94 11.86
CA ILE A 360 -25.79 -46.98 12.51
C ILE A 360 -26.66 -45.95 13.23
N ARG A 361 -26.61 -45.91 14.57
CA ARG A 361 -27.46 -45.01 15.37
C ARG A 361 -26.66 -44.23 16.39
N LYS A 362 -26.77 -42.91 16.31
CA LYS A 362 -26.23 -41.99 17.31
C LYS A 362 -27.19 -41.90 18.50
N VAL A 363 -26.63 -42.01 19.71
CA VAL A 363 -27.32 -41.80 21.00
C VAL A 363 -27.01 -40.39 21.52
#